data_AF-A0A2P9HMS1-F1
#
_entry.id   AF-A0A2P9HMS1-F1
#
_cell.length_a   1.000
_cell.length_b   1.000
_cell.length_c   1.000
_cell.angle_alpha   90.00
_cell.angle_beta   90.00
_cell.angle_gamma   90.00
#
_symmetry.space_group_name_H-M   'P 1'
#
loop_
_entity.id
_entity.type
_entity.pdbx_description
1 polymer ?
#
loop_
_entity_poly.entity_id
_entity_poly.type
_entity_poly.pdbx_seq_one_letter_code
_entity_poly.pdbx_strand_id
1 'polypeptide(L)'
;MTTKFRDQQSFNHLQMEAALCAWEWMLENNTHEIFNGMFDSHGYGAMRHCAMQAGDIANLVYKHMEVRGYEFVDAYDWEFVPGVLLRLDWEKLFMDNQYNEEPYQPDIHAIFCAMVSADLAAHTDPQRRSFQKKEDTAIWITKARAEAEKQWGYSDLVSDHPEKVTAAMERDEDPAEFIKWLGEKYNLTPAPGL
;
A
#
# COMPACT_ATOMS: atom_id res chain seq x y z
N MET A 1 22.18 2.16 -21.95
CA MET A 1 22.23 2.78 -20.60
C MET A 1 20.81 3.02 -20.17
N THR A 2 20.27 2.12 -19.35
CA THR A 2 18.97 2.29 -18.71
C THR A 2 19.14 3.36 -17.63
N THR A 3 18.32 4.40 -17.66
CA THR A 3 18.45 5.57 -16.78
C THR A 3 18.10 5.16 -15.35
N LYS A 4 19.11 5.08 -14.47
CA LYS A 4 18.98 4.60 -13.08
C LYS A 4 18.10 5.51 -12.20
N PHE A 5 18.08 6.80 -12.50
CA PHE A 5 17.19 7.78 -11.88
C PHE A 5 16.40 8.47 -13.00
N ARG A 6 15.06 8.46 -12.90
CA ARG A 6 14.19 9.06 -13.93
C ARG A 6 14.28 10.59 -13.95
N ASP A 7 14.60 11.22 -12.82
CA ASP A 7 14.75 12.68 -12.67
C ASP A 7 16.23 13.07 -12.69
N GLN A 8 16.82 13.25 -13.87
CA GLN A 8 18.27 13.48 -14.03
C GLN A 8 18.78 14.85 -13.54
N GLN A 9 17.92 15.80 -13.19
CA GLN A 9 18.33 17.19 -12.90
C GLN A 9 18.17 17.60 -11.43
N SER A 10 17.23 17.03 -10.68
CA SER A 10 17.02 17.32 -9.26
C SER A 10 16.05 16.32 -8.63
N PHE A 11 16.36 15.85 -7.42
CA PHE A 11 15.40 15.11 -6.60
C PHE A 11 14.27 16.04 -6.15
N ASN A 12 13.02 15.57 -6.19
CA ASN A 12 11.92 16.26 -5.52
C ASN A 12 11.99 16.07 -4.00
N HIS A 13 11.23 16.88 -3.25
CA HIS A 13 11.21 16.85 -1.78
C HIS A 13 10.97 15.44 -1.24
N LEU A 14 9.95 14.75 -1.74
CA LEU A 14 9.58 13.41 -1.30
C LEU A 14 10.65 12.36 -1.61
N GLN A 15 11.34 12.47 -2.75
CA GLN A 15 12.47 11.57 -3.07
C GLN A 15 13.64 11.78 -2.11
N MET A 16 13.95 13.04 -1.78
CA MET A 16 15.03 13.35 -0.82
C MET A 16 14.66 12.89 0.58
N GLU A 17 13.44 13.18 1.02
CA GLU A 17 12.89 12.73 2.30
C GLU A 17 12.91 11.21 2.42
N ALA A 18 12.38 10.48 1.43
CA ALA A 18 12.40 9.02 1.43
C ALA A 18 13.83 8.45 1.45
N ALA A 19 14.78 9.08 0.77
CA ALA A 19 16.18 8.66 0.81
C ALA A 19 16.83 8.90 2.18
N LEU A 20 16.48 9.99 2.87
CA LEU A 20 16.94 10.29 4.23
C LEU A 20 16.33 9.31 5.23
N CYS A 21 15.02 9.07 5.18
CA CYS A 21 14.34 8.08 6.02
C CYS A 21 14.95 6.69 5.81
N ALA A 22 15.24 6.31 4.55
CA ALA A 22 15.90 5.04 4.27
C ALA A 22 17.31 4.98 4.87
N TRP A 23 18.09 6.05 4.76
CA TRP A 23 19.43 6.11 5.35
C TRP A 23 19.41 6.02 6.87
N GLU A 24 18.51 6.75 7.54
CA GLU A 24 18.34 6.73 8.99
C GLU A 24 17.94 5.34 9.47
N TRP A 25 16.94 4.74 8.84
CA TRP A 25 16.51 3.38 9.16
C TRP A 25 17.64 2.37 8.96
N MET A 26 18.40 2.48 7.87
CA MET A 26 19.55 1.60 7.61
C MET A 26 20.63 1.74 8.68
N LEU A 27 20.87 2.95 9.22
CA LEU A 27 21.84 3.17 10.30
C LEU A 27 21.36 2.56 11.62
N GLU A 28 20.10 2.74 11.95
CA GLU A 28 19.49 2.15 13.15
C GLU A 28 19.50 0.62 13.10
N ASN A 29 19.41 0.06 11.89
CA ASN A 29 19.33 -1.38 11.64
C ASN A 29 20.62 -1.96 11.04
N ASN A 30 21.76 -1.29 11.16
CA ASN A 30 22.99 -1.71 10.45
C ASN A 30 23.54 -3.09 10.86
N THR A 31 23.09 -3.64 11.99
CA THR A 31 23.39 -5.01 12.45
C THR A 31 22.30 -6.04 12.09
N HIS A 32 21.21 -5.61 11.45
CA HIS A 32 20.13 -6.50 11.04
C HIS A 32 20.60 -7.44 9.93
N GLU A 33 20.12 -8.68 9.94
CA GLU A 33 20.49 -9.72 8.98
C GLU A 33 20.25 -9.35 7.51
N ILE A 34 19.35 -8.40 7.21
CA ILE A 34 19.09 -7.96 5.83
C ILE A 34 20.29 -7.26 5.21
N PHE A 35 21.16 -6.67 6.04
CA PHE A 35 22.38 -6.00 5.62
C PHE A 35 23.61 -6.87 5.83
N ASN A 36 23.45 -8.18 6.08
CA ASN A 36 24.50 -9.15 6.47
C ASN A 36 25.94 -8.75 6.06
N GLY A 37 26.63 -8.02 6.95
CA GLY A 37 28.01 -7.58 6.74
C GLY A 37 28.26 -6.57 5.61
N MET A 38 27.24 -6.08 4.89
CA MET A 38 27.36 -5.09 3.81
C MET A 38 28.01 -3.79 4.30
N PHE A 39 27.62 -3.31 5.48
CA PHE A 39 28.23 -2.13 6.10
C PHE A 39 29.72 -2.34 6.42
N ASP A 40 30.08 -3.49 6.97
CA ASP A 40 31.47 -3.80 7.34
C ASP A 40 32.37 -4.04 6.12
N SER A 41 31.83 -4.68 5.09
CA SER A 41 32.57 -5.06 3.88
C SER A 41 32.74 -3.94 2.86
N HIS A 42 31.78 -3.01 2.76
CA HIS A 42 31.75 -2.00 1.71
C HIS A 42 31.61 -0.56 2.22
N GLY A 43 31.29 -0.39 3.51
CA GLY A 43 31.27 0.90 4.18
C GLY A 43 30.04 1.76 3.90
N TYR A 44 29.91 2.81 4.71
CA TYR A 44 28.80 3.77 4.69
C TYR A 44 28.68 4.58 3.40
N GLY A 45 29.73 4.66 2.57
CA GLY A 45 29.67 5.32 1.27
C GLY A 45 28.81 4.55 0.27
N ALA A 46 29.09 3.25 0.13
CA ALA A 46 28.32 2.34 -0.71
C ALA A 46 26.85 2.28 -0.29
N MET A 47 26.61 2.12 1.01
CA MET A 47 25.26 2.03 1.56
C MET A 47 24.43 3.31 1.38
N ARG A 48 25.07 4.49 1.31
CA ARG A 48 24.35 5.74 0.99
C ARG A 48 23.77 5.75 -0.43
N HIS A 49 24.48 5.20 -1.41
CA HIS A 49 23.93 5.06 -2.77
C HIS A 49 22.74 4.11 -2.80
N CYS A 50 22.84 3.00 -2.06
CA CYS A 50 21.72 2.08 -1.88
C CYS A 50 20.51 2.77 -1.25
N ALA A 51 20.70 3.59 -0.21
CA ALA A 51 19.63 4.36 0.43
C ALA A 51 18.89 5.28 -0.56
N MET A 52 19.61 5.91 -1.49
CA MET A 52 19.00 6.77 -2.51
C MET A 52 18.04 6.01 -3.43
N GLN A 53 18.46 4.84 -3.94
CA GLN A 53 17.58 4.02 -4.78
C GLN A 53 16.43 3.40 -3.96
N ALA A 54 16.70 2.97 -2.73
CA ALA A 54 15.67 2.44 -1.84
C ALA A 54 14.60 3.47 -1.49
N GLY A 55 15.00 4.73 -1.24
CA GLY A 55 14.08 5.86 -1.05
C GLY A 55 13.24 6.16 -2.30
N ASP A 56 13.82 6.13 -3.49
CA ASP A 56 13.06 6.30 -4.74
C ASP A 56 12.03 5.18 -4.92
N ILE A 57 12.39 3.93 -4.61
CA ILE A 57 11.46 2.79 -4.61
C ILE A 57 10.31 3.03 -3.60
N ALA A 58 10.61 3.48 -2.38
CA ALA A 58 9.57 3.79 -1.38
C ALA A 58 8.62 4.90 -1.86
N ASN A 59 9.13 5.95 -2.48
CA ASN A 59 8.31 6.99 -3.09
C ASN A 59 7.44 6.45 -4.25
N LEU A 60 7.96 5.52 -5.06
CA LEU A 60 7.18 4.87 -6.11
C LEU A 60 6.05 4.01 -5.55
N VAL A 61 6.30 3.28 -4.45
CA VAL A 61 5.26 2.52 -3.74
C VAL A 61 4.20 3.46 -3.18
N TYR A 62 4.60 4.59 -2.59
CA TYR A 62 3.66 5.59 -2.06
C TYR A 62 2.77 6.17 -3.17
N LYS A 63 3.36 6.60 -4.29
CA LYS A 63 2.60 7.09 -5.45
C LYS A 63 1.67 6.02 -6.03
N HIS A 64 2.12 4.76 -6.08
CA HIS A 64 1.29 3.65 -6.53
C HIS A 64 0.09 3.43 -5.62
N MET A 65 0.29 3.47 -4.30
CA MET A 65 -0.78 3.44 -3.31
C MET A 65 -1.82 4.55 -3.57
N GLU A 66 -1.37 5.79 -3.77
CA GLU A 66 -2.28 6.91 -4.06
C GLU A 66 -3.08 6.70 -5.35
N VAL A 67 -2.44 6.22 -6.41
CA VAL A 67 -3.11 5.88 -7.69
C VAL A 67 -4.12 4.75 -7.52
N ARG A 68 -3.89 3.82 -6.59
CA ARG A 68 -4.84 2.77 -6.22
C ARG A 68 -5.97 3.27 -5.30
N GLY A 69 -6.01 4.57 -5.06
CA GLY A 69 -7.01 5.19 -4.20
C GLY A 69 -6.81 4.82 -2.75
N TYR A 70 -5.58 4.62 -2.28
CA TYR A 70 -5.27 4.45 -0.87
C TYR A 70 -4.58 5.69 -0.29
N GLU A 71 -4.72 5.86 1.01
CA GLU A 71 -4.02 6.77 1.90
C GLU A 71 -3.29 5.94 2.95
N PHE A 72 -2.13 6.43 3.36
CA PHE A 72 -1.42 5.91 4.52
C PHE A 72 -1.58 6.92 5.65
N VAL A 73 -2.19 6.50 6.76
CA VAL A 73 -2.56 7.43 7.85
C VAL A 73 -1.54 7.51 8.98
N ASP A 74 -0.58 6.59 9.02
CA ASP A 74 0.48 6.56 10.03
C ASP A 74 1.74 7.34 9.59
N ALA A 75 2.77 7.33 10.43
CA ALA A 75 4.02 8.04 10.19
C ALA A 75 4.75 7.50 8.95
N TYR A 76 4.95 8.37 7.96
CA TYR A 76 5.59 8.01 6.69
C TYR A 76 7.05 7.54 6.88
N ASP A 77 7.80 8.24 7.71
CA ASP A 77 9.22 8.02 8.00
C ASP A 77 9.48 6.80 8.89
N TRP A 78 8.59 6.53 9.86
CA TRP A 78 8.76 5.44 10.83
C TRP A 78 8.06 4.13 10.46
N GLU A 79 6.97 4.17 9.70
CA GLU A 79 6.16 2.99 9.41
C GLU A 79 6.19 2.65 7.91
N PHE A 80 5.90 3.63 7.05
CA PHE A 80 5.76 3.37 5.61
C PHE A 80 7.09 3.01 4.95
N VAL A 81 8.10 3.89 5.07
CA VAL A 81 9.41 3.68 4.44
C VAL A 81 10.05 2.38 4.96
N PRO A 82 10.18 2.15 6.29
CA PRO A 82 10.67 0.87 6.81
C PRO A 82 9.90 -0.34 6.30
N GLY A 83 8.58 -0.25 6.20
CA GLY A 83 7.73 -1.31 5.64
C GLY A 83 8.10 -1.66 4.19
N VAL A 84 8.46 -0.68 3.36
CA VAL A 84 8.99 -0.92 2.01
C VAL A 84 10.37 -1.57 2.08
N LEU A 85 11.28 -1.03 2.89
CA LEU A 85 12.67 -1.46 2.96
C LEU A 85 12.85 -2.91 3.39
N LEU A 86 11.98 -3.40 4.29
CA LEU A 86 11.94 -4.80 4.71
C LEU A 86 11.57 -5.78 3.59
N ARG A 87 11.02 -5.28 2.47
CA ARG A 87 10.58 -6.08 1.32
C ARG A 87 11.52 -5.99 0.13
N LEU A 88 12.64 -5.28 0.26
CA LEU A 88 13.63 -5.15 -0.80
C LEU A 88 14.60 -6.33 -0.82
N ASP A 89 15.02 -6.69 -2.03
CA ASP A 89 16.14 -7.58 -2.27
C ASP A 89 17.42 -6.75 -2.20
N TRP A 90 17.96 -6.63 -0.99
CA TRP A 90 19.13 -5.79 -0.69
C TRP A 90 20.38 -6.24 -1.43
N GLU A 91 20.52 -7.54 -1.71
CA GLU A 91 21.64 -8.05 -2.50
C GLU A 91 21.57 -7.51 -3.93
N LYS A 92 20.44 -7.64 -4.62
CA LYS A 92 20.29 -7.09 -5.98
C LYS A 92 20.41 -5.58 -6.02
N LEU A 93 19.79 -4.89 -5.06
CA LEU A 93 19.90 -3.43 -4.94
C LEU A 93 21.36 -3.02 -4.77
N PHE A 94 22.11 -3.75 -3.95
CA PHE A 94 23.52 -3.51 -3.73
C PHE A 94 24.36 -3.76 -4.99
N MET A 95 24.15 -4.90 -5.67
CA MET A 95 24.90 -5.24 -6.89
C MET A 95 24.69 -4.23 -8.02
N ASP A 96 23.45 -3.76 -8.20
CA ASP A 96 23.14 -2.66 -9.11
C ASP A 96 23.92 -1.39 -8.73
N ASN A 97 23.89 -0.98 -7.46
CA ASN A 97 24.55 0.25 -7.00
C ASN A 97 26.06 0.23 -7.03
N GLN A 98 26.69 -0.87 -6.64
CA GLN A 98 28.15 -0.91 -6.48
C GLN A 98 28.88 -1.45 -7.71
N TYR A 99 28.26 -2.38 -8.44
CA TYR A 99 28.92 -3.07 -9.54
C TYR A 99 28.27 -2.79 -10.90
N ASN A 100 27.22 -1.96 -10.93
CA ASN A 100 26.50 -1.61 -12.16
C ASN A 100 26.06 -2.88 -12.92
N GLU A 101 25.58 -3.87 -12.16
CA GLU A 101 24.95 -5.07 -12.68
C GLU A 101 23.56 -4.76 -13.24
N GLU A 102 22.71 -5.78 -13.38
CA GLU A 102 21.35 -5.60 -13.87
C GLU A 102 20.59 -4.59 -12.99
N PRO A 103 19.94 -3.57 -13.60
CA PRO A 103 19.19 -2.58 -12.84
C PRO A 103 18.13 -3.23 -11.94
N TYR A 104 18.18 -2.93 -10.66
CA TYR A 104 17.22 -3.46 -9.70
C TYR A 104 15.91 -2.67 -9.76
N GLN A 105 14.88 -3.30 -10.30
CA GLN A 105 13.53 -2.76 -10.44
C GLN A 105 12.53 -3.72 -9.80
N PRO A 106 12.26 -3.60 -8.49
CA PRO A 106 11.30 -4.48 -7.84
C PRO A 106 9.87 -4.25 -8.37
N ASP A 107 9.03 -5.26 -8.19
CA ASP A 107 7.60 -5.13 -8.47
C ASP A 107 6.95 -4.25 -7.39
N ILE A 108 6.75 -2.97 -7.74
CA ILE A 108 6.12 -1.95 -6.90
C ILE A 108 4.71 -2.37 -6.46
N HIS A 109 3.96 -3.03 -7.35
CA HIS A 109 2.61 -3.48 -7.02
C HIS A 109 2.65 -4.63 -6.01
N ALA A 110 3.57 -5.58 -6.16
CA ALA A 110 3.74 -6.68 -5.23
C ALA A 110 4.15 -6.19 -3.83
N ILE A 111 5.08 -5.22 -3.73
CA ILE A 111 5.46 -4.61 -2.44
C ILE A 111 4.24 -3.97 -1.78
N PHE A 112 3.50 -3.14 -2.52
CA PHE A 112 2.28 -2.50 -2.02
C PHE A 112 1.25 -3.53 -1.50
N CYS A 113 0.94 -4.55 -2.30
CA CYS A 113 -0.01 -5.60 -1.90
C CYS A 113 0.46 -6.35 -0.64
N ALA A 114 1.76 -6.59 -0.49
CA ALA A 114 2.33 -7.23 0.68
C ALA A 114 2.29 -6.34 1.93
N MET A 115 2.33 -5.00 1.77
CA MET A 115 2.16 -4.07 2.89
C MET A 115 0.70 -4.02 3.34
N VAL A 116 -0.25 -3.85 2.41
CA VAL A 116 -1.69 -3.87 2.72
C VAL A 116 -2.09 -5.21 3.35
N SER A 117 -1.60 -6.33 2.81
CA SER A 117 -1.91 -7.64 3.38
C SER A 117 -1.36 -7.83 4.80
N ALA A 118 -0.20 -7.25 5.11
CA ALA A 118 0.37 -7.29 6.46
C ALA A 118 -0.43 -6.43 7.44
N ASP A 119 -0.83 -5.23 7.03
CA ASP A 119 -1.70 -4.33 7.81
C ASP A 119 -3.06 -4.98 8.10
N LEU A 120 -3.70 -5.58 7.09
CA LEU A 120 -4.93 -6.37 7.23
C LEU A 120 -4.79 -7.53 8.23
N ALA A 121 -3.63 -8.20 8.25
CA ALA A 121 -3.36 -9.30 9.16
C ALA A 121 -3.09 -8.83 10.61
N ALA A 122 -2.49 -7.65 10.77
CA ALA A 122 -2.19 -7.06 12.07
C ALA A 122 -3.41 -6.42 12.74
N HIS A 123 -4.35 -5.89 11.94
CA HIS A 123 -5.49 -5.12 12.44
C HIS A 123 -6.83 -5.65 11.93
N THR A 124 -7.59 -6.25 12.86
CA THR A 124 -8.96 -6.70 12.60
C THR A 124 -9.95 -5.53 12.49
N ASP A 125 -9.69 -4.43 13.18
CA ASP A 125 -10.49 -3.20 13.14
C ASP A 125 -10.05 -2.32 11.95
N PRO A 126 -10.93 -2.09 10.95
CA PRO A 126 -10.61 -1.27 9.78
C PRO A 126 -10.20 0.17 10.10
N GLN A 127 -10.66 0.74 11.22
CA GLN A 127 -10.30 2.12 11.61
C GLN A 127 -8.89 2.24 12.18
N ARG A 128 -8.28 1.11 12.57
CA ARG A 128 -6.91 1.05 13.11
C ARG A 128 -5.88 0.67 12.06
N ARG A 129 -6.30 0.51 10.82
CA ARG A 129 -5.42 0.15 9.71
C ARG A 129 -4.68 1.37 9.20
N SER A 130 -3.41 1.16 8.89
CA SER A 130 -2.55 2.20 8.32
C SER A 130 -2.93 2.52 6.88
N PHE A 131 -3.41 1.52 6.12
CA PHE A 131 -3.84 1.69 4.72
C PHE A 131 -5.36 1.86 4.61
N GLN A 132 -5.80 3.03 4.19
CA GLN A 132 -7.22 3.38 4.07
C GLN A 132 -7.57 3.78 2.64
N LYS A 133 -8.70 3.36 2.09
CA LYS A 133 -9.08 3.70 0.70
C LYS A 133 -9.65 5.14 0.63
N LYS A 134 -9.03 6.04 -0.16
CA LYS A 134 -9.39 7.45 -0.41
C LYS A 134 -10.72 7.64 -1.16
N GLU A 135 -11.09 6.74 -2.07
CA GLU A 135 -12.36 6.83 -2.82
C GLU A 135 -13.30 5.68 -2.44
N ASP A 136 -14.60 5.89 -2.31
CA ASP A 136 -15.30 7.03 -1.75
C ASP A 136 -16.37 6.33 -0.94
N THR A 137 -16.01 5.97 0.30
CA THR A 137 -16.86 5.18 1.19
C THR A 137 -18.28 5.72 1.17
N ALA A 138 -18.43 7.05 1.07
CA ALA A 138 -19.70 7.70 0.88
C ALA A 138 -20.36 7.39 -0.49
N ILE A 139 -19.66 7.47 -1.63
CA ILE A 139 -20.24 7.07 -2.94
C ILE A 139 -20.58 5.58 -2.99
N TRP A 140 -19.70 4.68 -2.55
CA TRP A 140 -19.99 3.24 -2.58
C TRP A 140 -21.18 2.92 -1.67
N ILE A 141 -21.19 3.44 -0.43
CA ILE A 141 -22.33 3.30 0.49
C ILE A 141 -23.59 3.92 -0.11
N THR A 142 -23.49 5.07 -0.80
CA THR A 142 -24.63 5.71 -1.45
C THR A 142 -25.20 4.83 -2.58
N LYS A 143 -24.34 4.27 -3.43
CA LYS A 143 -24.74 3.32 -4.48
C LYS A 143 -25.35 2.06 -3.90
N ALA A 144 -24.73 1.49 -2.87
CA ALA A 144 -25.23 0.30 -2.18
C ALA A 144 -26.59 0.56 -1.51
N ARG A 145 -26.79 1.73 -0.88
CA ARG A 145 -28.09 2.13 -0.31
C ARG A 145 -29.15 2.31 -1.38
N ALA A 146 -28.80 2.92 -2.51
CA ALA A 146 -29.72 3.08 -3.64
C ALA A 146 -30.13 1.72 -4.22
N GLU A 147 -29.19 0.77 -4.35
CA GLU A 147 -29.51 -0.59 -4.79
C GLU A 147 -30.29 -1.38 -3.73
N ALA A 148 -30.04 -1.16 -2.43
CA ALA A 148 -30.79 -1.81 -1.36
C ALA A 148 -32.25 -1.35 -1.32
N GLU A 149 -32.47 -0.05 -1.51
CA GLU A 149 -33.81 0.53 -1.65
C GLU A 149 -34.51 -0.01 -2.91
N LYS A 150 -33.79 -0.03 -4.04
CA LYS A 150 -34.33 -0.48 -5.32
C LYS A 150 -34.67 -1.99 -5.33
N GLN A 151 -33.80 -2.84 -4.78
CA GLN A 151 -33.94 -4.30 -4.83
C GLN A 151 -34.82 -4.85 -3.72
N TRP A 152 -34.78 -4.24 -2.53
CA TRP A 152 -35.40 -4.79 -1.32
C TRP A 152 -36.34 -3.82 -0.61
N GLY A 153 -36.42 -2.55 -1.03
CA GLY A 153 -37.18 -1.51 -0.32
C GLY A 153 -36.61 -1.23 1.07
N TYR A 154 -35.32 -1.51 1.29
CA TYR A 154 -34.69 -1.42 2.60
C TYR A 154 -33.27 -0.84 2.51
N SER A 155 -33.17 0.50 2.39
CA SER A 155 -31.88 1.20 2.35
C SER A 155 -30.98 0.95 3.58
N ASP A 156 -31.57 0.70 4.75
CA ASP A 156 -30.82 0.51 6.00
C ASP A 156 -30.10 -0.83 6.09
N LEU A 157 -30.33 -1.75 5.13
CA LEU A 157 -29.58 -3.01 4.99
C LEU A 157 -28.05 -2.81 4.99
N VAL A 158 -27.59 -1.68 4.45
CA VAL A 158 -26.17 -1.30 4.42
C VAL A 158 -25.67 -0.90 5.82
N SER A 159 -26.49 -0.17 6.57
CA SER A 159 -26.15 0.33 7.91
C SER A 159 -26.18 -0.78 8.96
N ASP A 160 -27.03 -1.80 8.78
CA ASP A 160 -27.16 -2.95 9.68
C ASP A 160 -25.98 -3.94 9.59
N HIS A 161 -25.17 -3.84 8.52
CA HIS A 161 -24.09 -4.79 8.23
C HIS A 161 -22.76 -4.10 7.88
N PRO A 162 -22.24 -3.20 8.73
CA PRO A 162 -21.07 -2.36 8.42
C PRO A 162 -19.79 -3.17 8.15
N GLU A 163 -19.57 -4.27 8.88
CA GLU A 163 -18.40 -5.13 8.68
C GLU A 163 -18.40 -5.82 7.31
N LYS A 164 -19.57 -6.25 6.83
CA LYS A 164 -19.70 -6.91 5.52
C LYS A 164 -19.57 -5.92 4.38
N VAL A 165 -20.14 -4.73 4.54
CA VAL A 165 -20.01 -3.62 3.60
C VAL A 165 -18.54 -3.25 3.43
N THR A 166 -17.83 -3.09 4.54
CA THR A 166 -16.39 -2.77 4.52
C THR A 166 -15.60 -3.86 3.80
N ALA A 167 -15.85 -5.14 4.09
CA ALA A 167 -15.17 -6.26 3.44
C ALA A 167 -15.48 -6.41 1.94
N ALA A 168 -16.67 -5.99 1.48
CA ALA A 168 -17.04 -6.01 0.07
C ALA A 168 -16.39 -4.85 -0.70
N MET A 169 -16.33 -3.66 -0.09
CA MET A 169 -15.61 -2.51 -0.63
C MET A 169 -14.11 -2.79 -0.79
N GLU A 170 -13.50 -3.47 0.18
CA GLU A 170 -12.09 -3.87 0.12
C GLU A 170 -11.80 -4.85 -1.03
N ARG A 171 -12.79 -5.65 -1.41
CA ARG A 171 -12.71 -6.61 -2.52
C ARG A 171 -13.09 -6.02 -3.87
N ASP A 172 -13.37 -4.72 -3.93
CA ASP A 172 -13.88 -4.05 -5.14
C ASP A 172 -15.12 -4.76 -5.72
N GLU A 173 -15.96 -5.31 -4.85
CA GLU A 173 -17.23 -5.91 -5.26
C GLU A 173 -18.17 -4.82 -5.81
N ASP A 174 -18.92 -5.17 -6.86
CA ASP A 174 -19.96 -4.31 -7.39
C ASP A 174 -21.07 -4.11 -6.34
N PRO A 175 -21.48 -2.87 -6.02
CA PRO A 175 -22.51 -2.61 -5.02
C PRO A 175 -23.83 -3.33 -5.30
N ALA A 176 -24.26 -3.46 -6.57
CA ALA A 176 -25.53 -4.07 -6.91
C ALA A 176 -25.49 -5.59 -6.70
N GLU A 177 -24.39 -6.24 -7.08
CA GLU A 177 -24.16 -7.67 -6.84
C GLU A 177 -24.05 -8.00 -5.34
N PHE A 178 -23.30 -7.18 -4.58
CA PHE A 178 -23.17 -7.34 -3.14
C PHE A 178 -24.52 -7.21 -2.41
N ILE A 179 -25.30 -6.18 -2.74
CA ILE A 179 -26.62 -5.97 -2.12
C ILE A 179 -27.59 -7.10 -2.44
N LYS A 180 -27.54 -7.61 -3.67
CA LYS A 180 -28.34 -8.77 -4.05
C LYS A 180 -28.00 -9.97 -3.17
N TRP A 181 -26.71 -10.31 -3.08
CA TRP A 181 -26.25 -11.38 -2.21
C TRP A 181 -26.65 -11.17 -0.74
N LEU A 182 -26.56 -9.94 -0.25
CA LEU A 182 -26.86 -9.60 1.14
C LEU A 182 -28.35 -9.80 1.44
N GLY A 183 -29.25 -9.35 0.57
CA GLY A 183 -30.69 -9.54 0.75
C GLY A 183 -31.12 -11.00 0.63
N GLU A 184 -30.56 -11.75 -0.33
CA GLU A 184 -30.78 -13.19 -0.46
C GLU A 184 -30.31 -13.94 0.81
N LYS A 185 -29.14 -13.60 1.34
CA LYS A 185 -28.57 -14.21 2.55
C LYS A 185 -29.44 -14.02 3.79
N TYR A 186 -30.19 -12.93 3.86
CA TYR A 186 -31.08 -12.62 4.98
C TYR A 186 -32.56 -12.88 4.67
N ASN A 187 -32.86 -13.56 3.56
CA ASN A 187 -34.22 -13.91 3.12
C ASN A 187 -35.17 -12.69 3.02
N LEU A 188 -34.65 -11.55 2.56
CA LEU A 188 -35.50 -10.40 2.28
C LEU A 188 -36.43 -10.68 1.12
N THR A 189 -37.62 -10.08 1.16
CA THR A 189 -38.56 -10.15 0.04
C THR A 189 -38.20 -9.08 -0.97
N PRO A 190 -38.05 -9.42 -2.28
CA PRO A 190 -37.76 -8.42 -3.30
C PRO A 190 -38.82 -7.32 -3.35
N ALA A 191 -38.39 -6.09 -3.65
CA ALA A 191 -39.30 -4.95 -3.78
C ALA A 191 -40.31 -5.18 -4.93
N PRO A 192 -41.59 -4.82 -4.74
CA PRO A 192 -42.60 -4.97 -5.79
C PRO A 192 -42.31 -4.02 -6.96
N GLY A 193 -41.85 -4.55 -8.09
CA GLY A 193 -41.55 -3.77 -9.29
C GLY A 193 -40.27 -4.15 -10.05
N LEU A 194 -39.55 -5.17 -9.59
CA LEU A 194 -38.45 -5.82 -10.31
C LEU A 194 -38.88 -7.14 -10.96
#